data_AF-A0A965V3F9-F1
#
_entry.id   AF-A0A965V3F9-F1
#
_cell.length_a   1.000
_cell.length_b   1.000
_cell.length_c   1.000
_cell.angle_alpha   90.00
_cell.angle_beta   90.00
_cell.angle_gamma   90.00
#
_symmetry.space_group_name_H-M   'P 1'
#
loop_
_entity.id
_entity.type
_entity.pdbx_description
1 polymer ?
#
loop_
_entity_poly.entity_id
_entity_poly.type
_entity_poly.pdbx_seq_one_letter_code
_entity_poly.pdbx_strand_id
1 'polypeptide(L)'
;MAIKIIQKRNIATEKNIKGSHSLFVLNDATLKTFPFIKELDKKLKRIHKKIASLAKEPVTIETQDGRLLSFVIVDKKINTFQRHTLIRKAIKPLIAENPETLVLSVFGDEILKEMNARAAVYVALMNSQTLPSRKKENIKKNIKSIELLGIELKDKFSEEIAVVTG
;
A
#
# COMPACT_ATOMS: atom_id res chain seq x y z
N MET A 1 -21.43 -0.42 2.87
CA MET A 1 -20.90 -1.78 2.58
C MET A 1 -19.57 -1.90 3.29
N ALA A 2 -19.37 -2.94 4.11
CA ALA A 2 -18.12 -3.16 4.81
C ALA A 2 -17.05 -3.66 3.81
N ILE A 3 -15.86 -3.06 3.86
CA ILE A 3 -14.74 -3.45 3.00
C ILE A 3 -14.13 -4.74 3.53
N LYS A 4 -13.94 -5.73 2.66
CA LYS A 4 -13.39 -7.03 3.06
C LYS A 4 -11.87 -6.93 3.20
N ILE A 5 -11.36 -7.15 4.41
CA ILE A 5 -9.91 -7.21 4.66
C ILE A 5 -9.49 -8.68 4.71
N ILE A 6 -8.58 -9.08 3.82
CA ILE A 6 -8.03 -10.44 3.73
C ILE A 6 -6.57 -10.36 4.13
N GLN A 7 -6.17 -11.08 5.18
CA GLN A 7 -4.79 -11.14 5.63
C GLN A 7 -4.14 -12.45 5.19
N LYS A 8 -2.90 -12.39 4.71
CA LYS A 8 -2.08 -13.57 4.42
C LYS A 8 -0.72 -13.38 5.06
N ARG A 9 -0.33 -14.34 5.92
CA ARG A 9 0.99 -14.37 6.56
C ARG A 9 2.14 -14.50 5.56
N ASN A 10 1.87 -15.04 4.36
CA ASN A 10 2.87 -15.21 3.31
C ASN A 10 3.38 -13.86 2.78
N ILE A 11 4.69 -13.78 2.58
CA ILE A 11 5.35 -12.64 1.94
C ILE A 11 4.84 -12.50 0.50
N ALA A 12 4.70 -11.26 0.02
CA ALA A 12 4.27 -11.00 -1.34
C ALA A 12 5.32 -11.48 -2.34
N THR A 13 4.91 -12.38 -3.24
CA THR A 13 5.70 -12.86 -4.38
C THR A 13 4.93 -12.60 -5.67
N GLU A 14 5.63 -12.52 -6.81
CA GLU A 14 5.03 -12.23 -8.12
C GLU A 14 3.89 -13.19 -8.49
N LYS A 15 3.93 -14.43 -7.95
CA LYS A 15 2.90 -15.45 -8.14
C LYS A 15 1.71 -15.33 -7.18
N ASN A 16 1.89 -14.70 -6.02
CA ASN A 16 0.86 -14.60 -4.97
C ASN A 16 0.06 -13.29 -5.05
N ILE A 17 0.59 -12.29 -5.75
CA ILE A 17 -0.10 -11.03 -6.02
C ILE A 17 -1.09 -11.24 -7.17
N LYS A 18 -2.38 -11.28 -6.85
CA LYS A 18 -3.46 -11.46 -7.82
C LYS A 18 -4.15 -10.16 -8.24
N GLY A 19 -3.93 -9.07 -7.51
CA GLY A 19 -4.56 -7.77 -7.79
C GLY A 19 -3.77 -6.93 -8.79
N SER A 20 -4.50 -6.13 -9.58
CA SER A 20 -3.90 -5.18 -10.52
C SER A 20 -3.23 -4.00 -9.83
N HIS A 21 -3.64 -3.66 -8.60
CA HIS A 21 -3.14 -2.51 -7.85
C HIS A 21 -2.47 -2.97 -6.56
N SER A 22 -1.16 -2.77 -6.48
CA SER A 22 -0.37 -3.24 -5.33
C SER A 22 0.49 -2.14 -4.73
N LEU A 23 0.44 -2.00 -3.42
CA LEU A 23 1.36 -1.19 -2.62
C LEU A 23 2.41 -2.09 -1.96
N PHE A 24 3.67 -1.71 -2.08
CA PHE A 24 4.80 -2.33 -1.39
C PHE A 24 5.36 -1.35 -0.37
N VAL A 25 5.25 -1.72 0.90
CA VAL A 25 5.79 -0.98 2.03
C VAL A 25 7.04 -1.71 2.50
N LEU A 26 8.20 -1.12 2.20
CA LEU A 26 9.52 -1.61 2.59
C LEU A 26 9.96 -0.91 3.88
N ASN A 27 10.71 -1.58 4.75
CA ASN A 27 11.28 -0.96 5.95
C ASN A 27 12.67 -0.35 5.72
N ASP A 28 13.43 -0.85 4.74
CA ASP A 28 14.79 -0.43 4.48
C ASP A 28 15.13 -0.44 2.98
N ALA A 29 16.04 0.44 2.56
CA ALA A 29 16.56 0.51 1.21
C ALA A 29 17.52 -0.67 0.87
N THR A 30 17.97 -1.39 1.88
CA THR A 30 18.86 -2.56 1.77
C THR A 30 18.12 -3.87 1.49
N LEU A 31 16.79 -3.87 1.53
CA LEU A 31 16.02 -5.04 1.12
C LEU A 31 16.29 -5.32 -0.36
N LYS A 32 17.04 -6.39 -0.64
CA LYS A 32 17.33 -6.84 -2.01
C LYS A 32 16.32 -7.86 -2.52
N THR A 33 15.40 -8.31 -1.65
CA THR A 33 14.52 -9.44 -1.91
C THR A 33 13.06 -9.01 -1.77
N PHE A 34 12.53 -8.40 -2.82
CA PHE A 34 11.11 -8.10 -2.97
C PHE A 34 10.71 -8.23 -4.46
N PRO A 35 9.46 -8.57 -4.77
CA PRO A 35 9.02 -8.80 -6.16
C PRO A 35 9.11 -7.52 -6.99
N PHE A 36 9.33 -7.65 -8.31
CA PHE A 36 9.44 -6.53 -9.25
C PHE A 36 10.63 -5.57 -9.05
N ILE A 37 11.67 -5.97 -8.30
CA ILE A 37 12.89 -5.15 -8.10
C ILE A 37 13.55 -4.72 -9.43
N LYS A 38 13.52 -5.58 -10.45
CA LYS A 38 14.07 -5.29 -11.78
C LYS A 38 13.31 -4.16 -12.50
N GLU A 39 11.99 -4.13 -12.37
CA GLU A 39 11.15 -3.09 -12.97
C GLU A 39 11.28 -1.76 -12.24
N LEU A 40 11.34 -1.83 -10.90
CA LEU A 40 11.63 -0.66 -10.08
C LEU A 40 13.00 -0.06 -10.42
N ASP A 41 14.04 -0.88 -10.54
CA ASP A 41 15.39 -0.40 -10.91
C ASP A 41 15.42 0.23 -12.31
N LYS A 42 14.71 -0.36 -13.30
CA LYS A 42 14.55 0.26 -14.62
C LYS A 42 13.89 1.64 -14.54
N LYS A 43 12.82 1.79 -13.75
CA LYS A 43 12.16 3.09 -13.54
C LYS A 43 13.09 4.07 -12.82
N LEU A 44 13.75 3.63 -11.75
CA LEU A 44 14.67 4.45 -10.95
C LEU A 44 15.84 4.97 -11.79
N LYS A 45 16.43 4.12 -12.64
CA LYS A 45 17.45 4.51 -13.62
C LYS A 45 16.91 5.56 -14.60
N ARG A 46 15.69 5.38 -15.11
CA ARG A 46 15.04 6.34 -16.02
C ARG A 46 14.78 7.70 -15.39
N ILE A 47 14.46 7.73 -14.10
CA ILE A 47 14.19 8.98 -13.36
C ILE A 47 15.42 9.49 -12.58
N HIS A 48 16.59 8.88 -12.78
CA HIS A 48 17.85 9.20 -12.10
C HIS A 48 17.74 9.26 -10.55
N LYS A 49 16.87 8.44 -9.93
CA LYS A 49 16.71 8.34 -8.47
C LYS A 49 17.32 7.05 -7.93
N LYS A 50 17.71 7.07 -6.65
CA LYS A 50 18.20 5.88 -5.93
C LYS A 50 17.07 5.22 -5.15
N ILE A 51 17.23 3.94 -4.81
CA ILE A 51 16.27 3.22 -3.95
C ILE A 51 16.05 3.97 -2.62
N ALA A 52 17.11 4.56 -2.05
CA ALA A 52 17.01 5.37 -0.83
C ALA A 52 16.05 6.58 -0.96
N SER A 53 15.79 7.08 -2.17
CA SER A 53 14.83 8.17 -2.40
C SER A 53 13.37 7.76 -2.14
N LEU A 54 13.06 6.45 -2.20
CA LEU A 54 11.72 5.94 -1.88
C LEU A 54 11.29 6.18 -0.42
N ALA A 55 12.24 6.48 0.46
CA ALA A 55 11.95 6.87 1.85
C ALA A 55 11.33 8.28 1.96
N LYS A 56 11.53 9.12 0.95
CA LYS A 56 10.98 10.48 0.88
C LYS A 56 9.82 10.59 -0.10
N GLU A 57 9.94 9.90 -1.23
CA GLU A 57 8.99 10.02 -2.32
C GLU A 57 8.66 8.64 -2.89
N PRO A 58 7.41 8.18 -2.76
CA PRO A 58 7.02 6.89 -3.29
C PRO A 58 7.08 6.90 -4.81
N VAL A 59 7.41 5.75 -5.39
CA VAL A 59 7.53 5.58 -6.84
C VAL A 59 6.49 4.58 -7.31
N THR A 60 5.75 4.96 -8.34
CA THR A 60 4.77 4.09 -8.98
C THR A 60 5.27 3.66 -10.35
N ILE A 61 5.14 2.37 -10.61
CA ILE A 61 5.47 1.72 -11.88
C ILE A 61 4.24 0.97 -12.39
N GLU A 62 4.17 0.85 -13.70
CA GLU A 62 3.18 0.02 -14.37
C GLU A 62 3.96 -1.11 -15.03
N THR A 63 3.53 -2.33 -14.76
CA THR A 63 4.11 -3.55 -15.34
C THR A 63 3.62 -3.74 -16.78
N GLN A 64 4.33 -4.53 -17.58
CA GLN A 64 3.90 -4.84 -18.96
C GLN A 64 2.55 -5.58 -19.01
N ASP A 65 2.16 -6.24 -17.91
CA ASP A 65 0.86 -6.88 -17.73
C ASP A 65 -0.26 -5.89 -17.36
N GLY A 66 0.00 -4.57 -17.35
CA GLY A 66 -0.98 -3.54 -17.01
C GLY A 66 -1.30 -3.44 -15.51
N ARG A 67 -0.46 -4.02 -14.63
CA ARG A 67 -0.60 -3.88 -13.17
C ARG A 67 0.11 -2.63 -12.70
N LEU A 68 -0.54 -1.86 -11.82
CA LEU A 68 -0.01 -0.68 -11.18
C LEU A 68 0.58 -1.02 -9.81
N LEU A 69 1.88 -0.80 -9.66
CA LEU A 69 2.64 -1.11 -8.47
C LEU A 69 3.22 0.17 -7.87
N SER A 70 2.96 0.42 -6.59
CA SER A 70 3.51 1.57 -5.87
C SER A 70 4.46 1.10 -4.78
N PHE A 71 5.63 1.71 -4.70
CA PHE A 71 6.68 1.37 -3.75
C PHE A 71 6.94 2.54 -2.82
N VAL A 72 7.12 2.25 -1.53
CA VAL A 72 7.49 3.22 -0.51
C VAL A 72 8.40 2.58 0.52
N ILE A 73 9.41 3.32 0.97
CA ILE A 73 10.23 2.93 2.12
C ILE A 73 9.75 3.70 3.33
N VAL A 74 9.52 2.99 4.43
CA VAL A 74 9.03 3.54 5.69
C VAL A 74 9.98 3.10 6.79
N ASP A 75 10.89 4.00 7.11
CA ASP A 75 11.92 3.80 8.14
C ASP A 75 11.28 3.68 9.54
N LYS A 76 12.00 3.08 10.49
CA LYS A 76 11.61 3.06 11.91
C LYS A 76 11.65 4.46 12.53
N LYS A 77 12.55 5.32 12.05
CA LYS A 77 12.83 6.64 12.63
C LYS A 77 11.74 7.68 12.40
N ILE A 78 10.81 7.47 11.46
CA ILE A 78 9.77 8.44 11.15
C ILE A 78 8.55 8.27 12.06
N ASN A 79 7.93 9.40 12.41
CA ASN A 79 6.75 9.42 13.28
C ASN A 79 5.49 8.87 12.57
N THR A 80 4.43 8.61 13.34
CA THR A 80 3.17 8.05 12.82
C THR A 80 2.53 8.92 11.73
N PHE A 81 2.58 10.25 11.87
CA PHE A 81 2.01 11.16 10.89
C PHE A 81 2.76 11.14 9.55
N GLN A 82 4.10 11.14 9.60
CA GLN A 82 4.97 11.01 8.43
C GLN A 82 4.75 9.66 7.74
N ARG A 83 4.60 8.59 8.52
CA ARG A 83 4.26 7.24 8.02
C ARG A 83 2.94 7.25 7.26
N HIS A 84 1.86 7.78 7.86
CA HIS A 84 0.56 7.90 7.19
C HIS A 84 0.64 8.77 5.94
N THR A 85 1.40 9.87 5.98
CA THR A 85 1.57 10.78 4.85
C THR A 85 2.27 10.10 3.68
N LEU A 86 3.36 9.38 3.92
CA LEU A 86 4.10 8.66 2.89
C LEU A 86 3.25 7.56 2.25
N ILE A 87 2.59 6.75 3.08
CA ILE A 87 1.69 5.70 2.61
C ILE A 87 0.53 6.30 1.81
N ARG A 88 -0.05 7.42 2.25
CA ARG A 88 -1.11 8.11 1.50
C ARG A 88 -0.62 8.59 0.14
N LYS A 89 0.59 9.17 0.07
CA LYS A 89 1.20 9.56 -1.21
C LYS A 89 1.41 8.35 -2.13
N ALA A 90 1.81 7.20 -1.57
CA ALA A 90 2.05 5.98 -2.32
C ALA A 90 0.75 5.34 -2.83
N ILE A 91 -0.32 5.39 -2.04
CA ILE A 91 -1.64 4.84 -2.38
C ILE A 91 -2.41 5.74 -3.36
N LYS A 92 -2.19 7.06 -3.34
CA LYS A 92 -2.89 8.03 -4.18
C LYS A 92 -2.97 7.64 -5.67
N PRO A 93 -1.88 7.28 -6.37
CA PRO A 93 -1.97 6.85 -7.77
C PRO A 93 -2.74 5.55 -7.95
N LEU A 94 -2.67 4.63 -6.98
CA LEU A 94 -3.43 3.37 -7.04
C LEU A 94 -4.94 3.62 -6.94
N ILE A 95 -5.37 4.50 -6.04
CA ILE A 95 -6.79 4.81 -5.84
C ILE A 95 -7.34 5.69 -6.97
N ALA A 96 -6.50 6.47 -7.64
CA ALA A 96 -6.91 7.28 -8.79
C ALA A 96 -7.52 6.44 -9.92
N GLU A 97 -7.13 5.18 -10.05
CA GLU A 97 -7.68 4.22 -11.03
C GLU A 97 -8.94 3.48 -10.55
N ASN A 98 -9.48 3.81 -9.37
CA ASN A 98 -10.67 3.19 -8.77
C ASN A 98 -10.64 1.64 -8.74
N PRO A 99 -9.61 1.03 -8.11
CA PRO A 99 -9.47 -0.41 -8.09
C PRO A 99 -10.57 -1.09 -7.28
N GLU A 100 -11.02 -2.27 -7.71
CA GLU A 100 -11.92 -3.10 -6.91
C GLU A 100 -11.20 -3.80 -5.75
N THR A 101 -9.94 -4.15 -5.97
CA THR A 101 -9.08 -4.87 -5.03
C THR A 101 -7.75 -4.15 -4.89
N LEU A 102 -7.38 -3.82 -3.65
CA LEU A 102 -6.09 -3.21 -3.33
C LEU A 102 -5.22 -4.21 -2.57
N VAL A 103 -4.04 -4.52 -3.10
CA VAL A 103 -3.07 -5.40 -2.43
C VAL A 103 -2.07 -4.54 -1.68
N LEU A 104 -1.87 -4.80 -0.39
CA LEU A 104 -0.92 -4.14 0.50
C LEU A 104 0.12 -5.19 0.91
N SER A 105 1.39 -4.95 0.61
CA SER A 105 2.48 -5.87 0.90
C SER A 105 3.46 -5.20 1.86
N VAL A 106 3.65 -5.78 3.05
CA VAL A 106 4.56 -5.24 4.07
C VAL A 106 5.80 -6.10 4.25
N PHE A 107 6.96 -5.46 4.29
CA PHE A 107 8.26 -6.10 4.45
C PHE A 107 9.01 -5.51 5.63
N GLY A 108 9.91 -6.32 6.21
CA GLY A 108 10.76 -5.95 7.34
C GLY A 108 10.61 -6.82 8.59
N ASP A 109 11.05 -6.25 9.71
CA ASP A 109 10.92 -6.85 11.05
C ASP A 109 9.45 -6.95 11.47
N GLU A 110 9.11 -7.93 12.32
CA GLU A 110 7.71 -8.17 12.74
C GLU A 110 7.05 -6.93 13.35
N ILE A 111 7.76 -6.21 14.23
CA ILE A 111 7.25 -4.98 14.86
C ILE A 111 6.96 -3.90 13.81
N LEU A 112 7.88 -3.69 12.86
CA LEU A 112 7.68 -2.70 11.81
C LEU A 112 6.59 -3.12 10.82
N LYS A 113 6.51 -4.42 10.50
CA LYS A 113 5.46 -4.96 9.63
C LYS A 113 4.09 -4.71 10.22
N GLU A 114 3.91 -4.91 11.53
CA GLU A 114 2.66 -4.61 12.20
C GLU A 114 2.31 -3.12 12.11
N MET A 115 3.24 -2.24 12.50
CA MET A 115 3.02 -0.79 12.42
C MET A 115 2.70 -0.32 10.99
N ASN A 116 3.42 -0.85 10.00
CA ASN A 116 3.22 -0.53 8.59
C ASN A 116 1.90 -1.09 8.04
N ALA A 117 1.52 -2.30 8.46
CA ALA A 117 0.27 -2.92 8.06
C ALA A 117 -0.92 -2.14 8.60
N ARG A 118 -0.91 -1.82 9.91
CA ARG A 118 -1.96 -1.01 10.55
C ARG A 118 -2.11 0.34 9.87
N ALA A 119 -0.98 1.04 9.66
CA ALA A 119 -0.96 2.31 8.93
C ALA A 119 -1.47 2.19 7.49
N ALA A 120 -1.07 1.15 6.75
CA ALA A 120 -1.49 0.94 5.37
C ALA A 120 -2.98 0.61 5.25
N VAL A 121 -3.49 -0.26 6.13
CA VAL A 121 -4.91 -0.61 6.21
C VAL A 121 -5.73 0.62 6.59
N TYR A 122 -5.34 1.35 7.63
CA TYR A 122 -6.00 2.59 8.04
C TYR A 122 -6.08 3.61 6.88
N VAL A 123 -4.96 3.87 6.21
CA VAL A 123 -4.94 4.80 5.08
C VAL A 123 -5.77 4.28 3.91
N ALA A 124 -5.74 2.99 3.59
CA ALA A 124 -6.57 2.40 2.54
C ALA A 124 -8.07 2.52 2.88
N LEU A 125 -8.47 2.17 4.10
CA LEU A 125 -9.84 2.29 4.60
C LEU A 125 -10.30 3.76 4.56
N MET A 126 -9.53 4.68 5.10
CA MET A 126 -9.86 6.12 5.04
C MET A 126 -10.03 6.63 3.61
N ASN A 127 -9.18 6.20 2.69
CA ASN A 127 -9.29 6.64 1.30
C ASN A 127 -10.39 5.91 0.53
N SER A 128 -10.86 4.76 0.99
CA SER A 128 -11.98 4.02 0.40
C SER A 128 -13.37 4.51 0.83
N GLN A 129 -13.46 5.25 1.95
CA GLN A 129 -14.73 5.82 2.41
C GLN A 129 -15.33 6.77 1.37
N THR A 130 -16.64 6.62 1.14
CA THR A 130 -17.43 7.52 0.30
C THR A 130 -17.68 8.80 1.07
N LEU A 131 -16.95 9.86 0.69
CA LEU A 131 -17.18 11.18 1.28
C LEU A 131 -18.46 11.79 0.70
N PRO A 132 -19.28 12.49 1.51
CA PRO A 132 -20.42 13.22 1.00
C PRO A 132 -19.93 14.33 0.05
N SER A 133 -20.15 14.14 -1.25
CA SER A 133 -19.82 15.12 -2.29
C SER A 133 -21.04 15.98 -2.59
N ARG A 134 -20.87 17.31 -2.56
CA ARG A 134 -21.86 18.29 -3.05
C ARG A 134 -21.83 18.45 -4.59
N LYS A 135 -20.90 17.80 -5.31
CA LYS A 135 -20.76 17.89 -6.77
C LYS A 135 -21.42 16.68 -7.46
N LYS A 136 -22.10 16.93 -8.59
CA LYS A 136 -22.92 15.98 -9.37
C LYS A 136 -22.21 14.71 -9.84
N GLU A 137 -20.89 14.73 -9.99
CA GLU A 137 -20.11 13.54 -10.34
C GLU A 137 -19.56 12.88 -9.08
N ASN A 138 -20.30 11.90 -8.59
CA ASN A 138 -19.87 11.06 -7.48
C ASN A 138 -18.89 10.03 -8.04
N ILE A 139 -17.59 10.27 -7.88
CA ILE A 139 -16.56 9.28 -8.22
C ILE A 139 -16.79 8.10 -7.26
N LYS A 140 -17.49 7.07 -7.73
CA LYS A 140 -17.74 5.84 -6.97
C LYS A 140 -16.41 5.18 -6.71
N LYS A 141 -15.98 5.22 -5.46
CA LYS A 141 -14.82 4.46 -4.99
C LYS A 141 -15.22 2.99 -4.95
N ASN A 142 -14.63 2.19 -5.83
CA ASN A 142 -15.02 0.78 -6.03
C ASN A 142 -14.25 -0.21 -5.15
N ILE A 143 -13.47 0.24 -4.18
CA ILE A 143 -12.65 -0.65 -3.34
C ILE A 143 -13.58 -1.54 -2.51
N LYS A 144 -13.70 -2.80 -2.94
CA LYS A 144 -14.51 -3.85 -2.28
C LYS A 144 -13.66 -4.67 -1.33
N SER A 145 -12.38 -4.86 -1.66
CA SER A 145 -11.47 -5.68 -0.85
C SER A 145 -10.06 -5.12 -0.75
N ILE A 146 -9.45 -5.36 0.41
CA ILE A 146 -8.06 -5.02 0.72
C ILE A 146 -7.37 -6.34 1.09
N GLU A 147 -6.35 -6.74 0.32
CA GLU A 147 -5.53 -7.91 0.64
C GLU A 147 -4.22 -7.45 1.28
N LEU A 148 -3.95 -7.88 2.52
CA LEU A 148 -2.68 -7.65 3.20
C LEU A 148 -1.79 -8.89 3.11
N LEU A 149 -0.54 -8.71 2.66
CA LEU A 149 0.48 -9.74 2.53
C LEU A 149 1.67 -9.42 3.45
N GLY A 150 2.19 -10.46 4.13
CA GLY A 150 3.44 -10.40 4.89
C GLY A 150 3.29 -10.32 6.42
N ILE A 151 2.06 -10.15 6.91
CA ILE A 151 1.71 -10.27 8.33
C ILE A 151 0.23 -10.64 8.48
N GLU A 152 -0.09 -11.35 9.55
CA GLU A 152 -1.45 -11.66 9.97
C GLU A 152 -1.61 -11.24 11.43
N LEU A 153 -2.51 -10.30 11.68
CA LEU A 153 -2.84 -9.80 13.01
C LEU A 153 -4.13 -10.47 13.52
N LYS A 154 -4.10 -10.89 14.78
CA LYS A 154 -5.24 -11.54 15.46
C LYS A 154 -6.45 -10.62 15.57
N ASP A 155 -6.21 -9.32 15.79
CA ASP A 155 -7.27 -8.32 15.97
C ASP A 155 -7.97 -7.91 14.66
N LYS A 156 -7.55 -8.44 13.51
CA LYS A 156 -8.14 -8.18 12.18
C LYS A 156 -8.37 -6.70 11.86
N PHE A 157 -7.53 -5.81 12.42
CA PHE A 157 -7.64 -4.37 12.29
C PHE A 157 -8.97 -3.79 12.82
N SER A 158 -9.55 -4.40 13.86
CA SER A 158 -10.84 -3.99 14.42
C SER A 158 -10.82 -2.54 14.92
N GLU A 159 -9.70 -2.09 15.49
CA GLU A 159 -9.52 -0.70 15.93
C GLU A 159 -9.51 0.27 14.75
N GLU A 160 -8.74 -0.03 13.71
CA GLU A 160 -8.65 0.82 12.52
C GLU A 160 -9.98 0.87 11.77
N ILE A 161 -10.71 -0.25 11.72
CA ILE A 161 -12.08 -0.27 11.19
C ILE A 161 -12.97 0.63 12.03
N ALA A 162 -13.00 0.46 13.35
CA ALA A 162 -13.85 1.23 14.25
C ALA A 162 -13.60 2.74 14.13
N VAL A 163 -12.34 3.17 14.08
CA VAL A 163 -11.97 4.58 13.91
C VAL A 163 -12.43 5.14 12.55
N VAL A 164 -12.42 4.32 11.49
CA VAL A 164 -12.85 4.75 10.15
C VAL A 164 -14.38 4.76 10.02
N THR A 165 -15.06 3.77 10.62
CA THR A 165 -16.50 3.59 10.47
C THR A 165 -17.33 4.38 11.47
N GLY A 166 -16.71 4.85 12.57
CA GLY A 166 -17.22 5.89 13.49
C GLY A 166 -18.68 5.77 13.85
#